data_AF-A0A366M927-F1
#
_entry.id   AF-A0A366M927-F1
#
_cell.length_a   1.000
_cell.length_b   1.000
_cell.length_c   1.000
_cell.angle_alpha   90.00
_cell.angle_beta   90.00
_cell.angle_gamma   90.00
#
_symmetry.space_group_name_H-M   'P 1'
#
loop_
_entity.id
_entity.type
_entity.pdbx_description
1 polymer ?
#
loop_
_entity_poly.entity_id
_entity_poly.type
_entity_poly.pdbx_seq_one_letter_code
_entity_poly.pdbx_strand_id
1 'polypeptide(L)'
;MEKSIWRNGTDYINLTITKVANVTKNPSYGQLINYTITVTNHGPDDVTGVVVNELLSGSLVYVDDSSGGLYDPGTGVWSIGSLNNGDSVTLVITVRVNGTGLIVNDVNVTSEIRKILTTILTTLILLKTLQLNQIILIPLIQVLVLLVKFLMMVNP
;
A
#
# COMPACT_ATOMS: atom_id res chain seq x y z
N MET A 1 -21.27 33.25 3.11
CA MET A 1 -20.48 32.36 2.24
C MET A 1 -19.24 31.97 3.00
N GLU A 2 -19.24 30.80 3.64
CA GLU A 2 -18.01 30.28 4.25
C GLU A 2 -17.16 29.65 3.15
N LYS A 3 -16.00 30.26 2.92
CA LYS A 3 -14.97 29.71 2.05
C LYS A 3 -14.30 28.58 2.83
N SER A 4 -14.86 27.38 2.73
CA SER A 4 -14.23 26.15 3.24
C SER A 4 -12.90 25.96 2.50
N ILE A 5 -11.79 26.20 3.20
CA ILE A 5 -10.47 25.85 2.73
C ILE A 5 -10.31 24.35 2.98
N TRP A 6 -10.60 23.53 1.98
CA TRP A 6 -10.20 22.12 2.00
C TRP A 6 -8.68 22.08 1.93
N ARG A 7 -8.01 21.90 3.07
CA ARG A 7 -6.58 21.56 3.08
C ARG A 7 -6.43 20.22 2.39
N ASN A 8 -5.70 20.22 1.28
CA ASN A 8 -5.35 19.03 0.53
C ASN A 8 -4.38 18.17 1.37
N GLY A 9 -4.73 16.91 1.62
CA GLY A 9 -3.81 15.80 1.93
C GLY A 9 -3.16 15.80 3.32
N THR A 10 -3.79 15.14 4.30
CA THR A 10 -3.04 14.44 5.35
C THR A 10 -2.89 12.99 4.89
N ASP A 11 -1.70 12.58 4.50
CA ASP A 11 -1.41 11.17 4.33
C ASP A 11 -1.58 10.50 5.71
N TYR A 12 -2.62 9.67 5.86
CA TYR A 12 -2.87 8.94 7.11
C TYR A 12 -1.81 7.86 7.36
N ILE A 13 -1.05 7.52 6.33
CA ILE A 13 0.03 6.56 6.37
C ILE A 13 1.34 7.33 6.56
N ASN A 14 2.00 7.10 7.69
CA ASN A 14 3.32 7.63 7.97
C ASN A 14 4.21 6.49 8.45
N LEU A 15 4.81 5.78 7.49
CA LEU A 15 5.78 4.73 7.76
C LEU A 15 7.20 5.29 7.67
N THR A 16 8.01 4.94 8.65
CA THR A 16 9.47 5.12 8.56
C THR A 16 10.15 3.78 8.48
N ILE A 17 11.26 3.74 7.76
CA ILE A 17 12.14 2.57 7.71
C ILE A 17 13.55 3.02 8.04
N THR A 18 14.21 2.26 8.91
CA THR A 18 15.61 2.47 9.26
C THR A 18 16.37 1.18 9.05
N LYS A 19 17.63 1.30 8.66
CA LYS A 19 18.52 0.17 8.43
C LYS A 19 19.90 0.49 8.98
N VAL A 20 20.40 -0.43 9.79
CA VAL A 20 21.71 -0.30 10.44
C VAL A 20 22.50 -1.56 10.19
N ALA A 21 23.73 -1.42 9.70
CA ALA A 21 24.69 -2.50 9.66
C ALA A 21 25.52 -2.50 10.94
N ASN A 22 25.81 -3.67 11.51
CA ASN A 22 26.76 -3.77 12.62
C ASN A 22 28.20 -3.44 12.20
N VAL A 23 28.50 -3.50 10.89
CA VAL A 23 29.81 -3.17 10.31
C VAL A 23 29.60 -2.16 9.17
N THR A 24 30.20 -0.97 9.30
CA THR A 24 29.97 0.15 8.36
C THR A 24 31.22 0.58 7.60
N LYS A 25 32.40 0.07 7.94
CA LYS A 25 33.67 0.44 7.31
C LYS A 25 34.48 -0.79 6.95
N ASN A 26 34.93 -0.84 5.69
CA ASN A 26 35.87 -1.81 5.15
C ASN A 26 35.59 -3.26 5.59
N PRO A 27 34.39 -3.80 5.35
CA PRO A 27 34.12 -5.19 5.69
C PRO A 27 35.04 -6.13 4.89
N SER A 28 35.56 -7.15 5.53
CA SER A 28 36.44 -8.14 4.89
C SER A 28 35.62 -9.10 4.03
N TYR A 29 36.22 -9.60 2.93
CA TYR A 29 35.62 -10.68 2.16
C TYR A 29 35.33 -11.90 3.06
N GLY A 30 34.14 -12.48 2.94
CA GLY A 30 33.69 -13.59 3.77
C GLY A 30 33.22 -13.21 5.18
N GLN A 31 33.33 -11.95 5.59
CA GLN A 31 32.84 -11.49 6.89
C GLN A 31 31.31 -11.58 6.97
N LEU A 32 30.80 -11.94 8.14
CA LEU A 32 29.36 -11.88 8.44
C LEU A 32 28.98 -10.46 8.89
N ILE A 33 27.92 -9.93 8.31
CA ILE A 33 27.30 -8.65 8.64
C ILE A 33 25.85 -8.90 9.00
N ASN A 34 25.38 -8.25 10.06
CA ASN A 34 23.97 -8.20 10.41
C ASN A 34 23.41 -6.83 10.01
N TYR A 35 22.39 -6.84 9.15
CA TYR A 35 21.55 -5.69 8.88
C TYR A 35 20.30 -5.75 9.76
N THR A 36 20.12 -4.74 10.60
CA THR A 36 18.90 -4.55 11.40
C THR A 36 18.02 -3.54 10.69
N ILE A 37 16.85 -3.99 10.25
CA ILE A 37 15.84 -3.19 9.55
C ILE A 37 14.65 -3.03 10.47
N THR A 38 14.25 -1.79 10.76
CA THR A 38 13.10 -1.49 11.62
C THR A 38 12.11 -0.63 10.85
N VAL A 39 10.84 -1.06 10.84
CA VAL A 39 9.70 -0.32 10.29
C VAL A 39 8.83 0.16 11.44
N THR A 40 8.43 1.42 11.42
CA THR A 40 7.57 2.03 12.44
C THR A 40 6.40 2.74 11.79
N ASN A 41 5.20 2.60 12.37
CA ASN A 41 4.02 3.36 12.00
C ASN A 41 3.85 4.58 12.92
N HIS A 42 4.11 5.77 12.40
CA HIS A 42 3.87 7.06 13.06
C HIS A 42 2.56 7.71 12.61
N GLY A 43 1.75 7.02 11.81
CA GLY A 43 0.45 7.49 11.36
C GLY A 43 -0.57 7.46 12.49
N PRO A 44 -1.64 8.26 12.41
CA PRO A 44 -2.71 8.23 13.41
C PRO A 44 -3.58 6.96 13.35
N ASP A 45 -3.49 6.17 12.26
CA ASP A 45 -4.26 4.96 12.01
C ASP A 45 -3.34 3.72 11.88
N ASP A 46 -3.93 2.54 12.04
CA ASP A 46 -3.30 1.27 11.67
C ASP A 46 -3.08 1.19 10.15
N VAL A 47 -1.98 0.56 9.74
CA VAL A 47 -1.62 0.36 8.33
C VAL A 47 -1.68 -1.13 7.98
N THR A 48 -2.20 -1.45 6.81
CA THR A 48 -2.29 -2.82 6.29
C THR A 48 -1.46 -2.99 5.02
N GLY A 49 -1.16 -4.24 4.67
CA GLY A 49 -0.35 -4.58 3.49
C GLY A 49 1.07 -4.03 3.54
N VAL A 50 1.65 -3.89 4.73
CA VAL A 50 3.02 -3.41 4.92
C VAL A 50 4.00 -4.45 4.40
N VAL A 51 4.87 -4.02 3.49
CA VAL A 51 5.89 -4.85 2.85
C VAL A 51 7.21 -4.07 2.78
N VAL A 52 8.30 -4.73 3.14
CA VAL A 52 9.66 -4.23 2.96
C VAL A 52 10.30 -4.92 1.76
N ASN A 53 10.97 -4.16 0.90
CA ASN A 53 11.78 -4.71 -0.19
C ASN A 53 13.27 -4.45 0.13
N GLU A 54 13.99 -5.54 0.33
CA GLU A 54 15.41 -5.65 0.66
C GLU A 54 16.02 -6.76 -0.19
N LEU A 55 16.32 -6.43 -1.46
CA LEU A 55 16.99 -7.38 -2.35
C LEU A 55 18.50 -7.23 -2.20
N LEU A 56 19.14 -8.28 -1.68
CA LEU A 56 20.59 -8.31 -1.51
C LEU A 56 21.29 -8.33 -2.88
N SER A 57 22.23 -7.41 -3.08
CA SER A 57 23.08 -7.42 -4.28
C SER A 57 24.01 -8.64 -4.29
N GLY A 58 24.57 -9.01 -5.45
CA GLY A 58 25.49 -10.15 -5.56
C GLY A 58 26.78 -10.05 -4.73
N SER A 59 27.08 -8.86 -4.20
CA SER A 59 28.17 -8.62 -3.24
C SER A 59 27.85 -9.10 -1.83
N LEU A 60 26.62 -9.53 -1.56
CA LEU A 60 26.14 -10.04 -0.27
C LEU A 60 25.43 -11.38 -0.49
N VAL A 61 25.85 -12.41 0.25
CA VAL A 61 25.23 -13.73 0.22
C VAL A 61 24.38 -13.89 1.47
N TYR A 62 23.08 -14.13 1.29
CA TYR A 62 22.17 -14.43 2.39
C TYR A 62 22.66 -15.65 3.20
N VAL A 63 22.51 -15.57 4.54
CA VAL A 63 22.84 -16.68 5.46
C VAL A 63 21.61 -17.09 6.26
N ASP A 64 20.96 -16.13 6.92
CA ASP A 64 19.80 -16.36 7.79
C ASP A 64 19.06 -15.04 8.05
N ASP A 65 17.84 -15.13 8.59
CA ASP A 65 17.10 -13.98 9.09
C ASP A 65 16.18 -14.29 10.27
N SER A 66 15.79 -13.23 10.99
CA SER A 66 14.94 -13.34 12.18
C SER A 66 13.44 -13.31 11.90
N SER A 67 12.99 -13.35 10.64
CA SER A 67 11.58 -13.15 10.28
C SER A 67 10.68 -14.36 10.57
N GLY A 68 11.26 -15.54 10.79
CA GLY A 68 10.50 -16.79 10.92
C GLY A 68 9.86 -17.24 9.61
N GLY A 69 10.46 -16.90 8.46
CA GLY A 69 10.01 -17.31 7.12
C GLY A 69 9.12 -16.29 6.40
N LEU A 70 9.03 -15.07 6.91
CA LEU A 70 8.28 -13.97 6.26
C LEU A 70 9.14 -13.15 5.29
N TYR A 71 10.47 -13.29 5.35
CA TYR A 71 11.41 -12.77 4.38
C TYR A 71 11.77 -13.85 3.36
N ASP A 72 11.66 -13.50 2.08
CA ASP A 72 12.11 -14.33 0.97
C ASP A 72 13.43 -13.76 0.42
N PRO A 73 14.57 -14.43 0.62
CA PRO A 73 15.86 -13.95 0.13
C PRO A 73 16.01 -13.97 -1.39
N GLY A 74 15.17 -14.73 -2.11
CA GLY A 74 15.19 -14.77 -3.57
C GLY A 74 14.54 -13.54 -4.21
N THR A 75 13.49 -13.00 -3.57
CA THR A 75 12.79 -11.79 -4.03
C THR A 75 13.14 -10.53 -3.25
N GLY A 76 13.73 -10.69 -2.06
CA GLY A 76 14.01 -9.61 -1.12
C GLY A 76 12.78 -9.11 -0.38
N VAL A 77 11.64 -9.80 -0.46
CA VAL A 77 10.37 -9.34 0.11
C VAL A 77 10.25 -9.81 1.55
N TRP A 78 10.06 -8.87 2.50
CA TRP A 78 9.61 -9.16 3.86
C TRP A 78 8.17 -8.71 4.06
N SER A 79 7.28 -9.68 4.27
CA SER A 79 5.84 -9.45 4.46
C SER A 79 5.49 -9.23 5.93
N ILE A 80 5.18 -7.98 6.32
CA ILE A 80 4.77 -7.62 7.68
C ILE A 80 3.25 -7.78 7.84
N GLY A 81 2.47 -7.45 6.81
CA GLY A 81 1.01 -7.51 6.87
C GLY A 81 0.43 -6.25 7.49
N SER A 82 0.04 -6.28 8.75
CA SER A 82 -0.54 -5.12 9.44
C SER A 82 0.41 -4.57 10.50
N LEU A 83 0.43 -3.26 10.66
CA LEU A 83 1.21 -2.56 11.68
C LEU A 83 0.32 -1.51 12.36
N ASN A 84 0.03 -1.70 13.64
CA ASN A 84 -0.85 -0.78 14.37
C ASN A 84 -0.19 0.59 14.54
N ASN A 85 -1.00 1.61 14.85
CA ASN A 85 -0.48 2.93 15.20
C ASN A 85 0.52 2.84 16.38
N GLY A 86 1.71 3.40 16.19
CA GLY A 86 2.76 3.50 17.20
C GLY A 86 3.64 2.26 17.31
N ASP A 87 3.28 1.16 16.65
CA ASP A 87 4.04 -0.08 16.68
C ASP A 87 5.25 -0.05 15.74
N SER A 88 6.26 -0.82 16.13
CA SER A 88 7.45 -1.10 15.32
C SER A 88 7.70 -2.60 15.21
N VAL A 89 8.22 -3.01 14.05
CA VAL A 89 8.70 -4.38 13.81
C VAL A 89 10.12 -4.36 13.28
N THR A 90 10.89 -5.38 13.62
CA THR A 90 12.32 -5.45 13.27
C THR A 90 12.67 -6.79 12.61
N LEU A 91 13.44 -6.71 11.54
CA LEU A 91 14.08 -7.82 10.85
C LEU A 91 15.60 -7.70 11.01
N VAL A 92 16.25 -8.79 11.43
CA VAL A 92 17.70 -8.94 11.34
C VAL A 92 18.01 -9.89 10.20
N ILE A 93 18.77 -9.45 9.21
CA ILE A 93 19.29 -10.28 8.12
C ILE A 93 20.79 -10.47 8.33
N THR A 94 21.24 -11.72 8.43
CA THR A 94 22.65 -12.07 8.43
C THR A 94 23.09 -12.39 7.02
N VAL A 95 24.15 -11.71 6.57
CA VAL A 95 24.74 -11.90 5.25
C VAL A 95 26.24 -12.13 5.34
N ARG A 96 26.80 -12.78 4.33
CA ARG A 96 28.23 -12.94 4.12
C ARG A 96 28.70 -12.06 2.97
N VAL A 97 29.76 -11.29 3.21
CA VAL A 97 30.37 -10.42 2.19
C VAL A 97 30.98 -11.27 1.08
N ASN A 98 30.61 -10.98 -0.16
CA ASN A 98 31.06 -11.69 -1.36
C ASN A 98 31.62 -10.74 -2.45
N GLY A 99 31.82 -9.47 -2.11
CA GLY A 99 32.38 -8.47 -3.03
C GLY A 99 33.46 -7.62 -2.37
N THR A 100 34.15 -6.82 -3.18
CA THR A 100 35.08 -5.79 -2.73
C THR A 100 34.61 -4.42 -3.23
N GLY A 101 35.14 -3.35 -2.65
CA GLY A 101 34.75 -1.98 -3.00
C GLY A 101 33.48 -1.51 -2.29
N LEU A 102 32.76 -0.56 -2.91
CA LEU A 102 31.55 0.00 -2.33
C LEU A 102 30.41 -1.02 -2.42
N ILE A 103 29.94 -1.50 -1.27
CA ILE A 103 28.76 -2.34 -1.15
C ILE A 103 27.59 -1.43 -0.80
N VAL A 104 26.69 -1.24 -1.76
CA VAL A 104 25.42 -0.52 -1.54
C VAL A 104 24.34 -1.55 -1.22
N ASN A 105 23.52 -1.23 -0.21
CA ASN A 105 22.41 -2.07 0.20
C ASN A 105 21.22 -1.21 0.60
N ASP A 106 20.28 -1.03 -0.31
CA ASP A 106 19.12 -0.15 -0.16
C ASP A 106 17.89 -0.91 0.28
N VAL A 107 17.05 -0.25 1.08
CA VAL A 107 15.78 -0.80 1.57
C VAL A 107 14.66 0.19 1.35
N ASN A 108 13.46 -0.31 1.05
CA ASN A 108 12.26 0.50 1.01
C ASN A 108 11.09 -0.20 1.74
N VAL A 109 10.11 0.60 2.14
CA VAL A 109 8.85 0.13 2.71
C VAL A 109 7.69 0.64 1.89
N THR A 110 6.70 -0.23 1.69
CA THR A 110 5.43 0.07 1.01
C THR A 110 4.26 -0.42 1.86
N SER A 111 3.07 0.08 1.57
CA SER A 111 1.84 -0.36 2.22
C SER A 111 0.65 -0.27 1.27
N GLU A 112 -0.46 -0.90 1.63
CA GLU A 112 -1.72 -0.70 0.92
C GLU A 112 -2.39 0.60 1.38
N ILE A 113 -2.92 1.38 0.44
CA ILE A 113 -3.74 2.54 0.76
C ILE A 113 -5.01 2.07 1.48
N ARG A 114 -5.31 2.68 2.64
CA ARG A 114 -6.56 2.44 3.39
C ARG A 114 -7.76 2.64 2.44
N LYS A 115 -8.41 1.53 2.05
CA LYS A 115 -9.52 1.47 1.06
C LYS A 115 -10.78 2.25 1.44
N ILE A 116 -10.81 2.95 2.57
CA ILE A 116 -12.00 3.67 3.06
C ILE A 116 -12.35 4.84 2.12
N LEU A 117 -11.36 5.64 1.70
CA LEU A 117 -11.63 6.78 0.82
C LEU A 117 -12.14 6.35 -0.55
N THR A 118 -11.55 5.29 -1.12
CA THR A 118 -11.99 4.72 -2.40
C THR A 118 -13.37 4.08 -2.27
N THR A 119 -13.67 3.40 -1.15
CA THR A 119 -14.99 2.82 -0.88
C THR A 119 -16.05 3.92 -0.75
N ILE A 120 -15.78 5.00 -0.03
CA ILE A 120 -16.71 6.13 0.10
C ILE A 120 -16.94 6.81 -1.24
N LEU A 121 -15.86 7.09 -2.01
CA LEU A 121 -15.96 7.74 -3.31
C LEU A 121 -16.75 6.90 -4.32
N THR A 122 -16.47 5.60 -4.40
CA THR A 122 -17.21 4.67 -5.27
C THR A 122 -18.68 4.56 -4.86
N THR A 123 -18.97 4.50 -3.56
CA THR A 123 -20.34 4.48 -3.03
C THR A 123 -21.09 5.76 -3.38
N LEU A 124 -20.44 6.93 -3.29
CA LEU A 124 -21.05 8.22 -3.61
C LEU A 124 -21.36 8.35 -5.11
N ILE A 125 -20.45 7.87 -5.98
CA ILE A 125 -20.67 7.82 -7.44
C ILE A 125 -21.84 6.87 -7.77
N LEU A 126 -21.90 5.71 -7.13
CA LEU A 126 -22.99 4.75 -7.32
C LEU A 126 -24.35 5.34 -6.89
N LEU A 127 -24.39 6.03 -5.75
CA LEU A 127 -25.61 6.68 -5.28
C LEU A 127 -26.07 7.79 -6.25
N LYS A 128 -25.13 8.60 -6.75
CA LYS A 128 -25.42 9.68 -7.71
C LYS A 128 -25.92 9.15 -9.06
N THR A 129 -25.34 8.05 -9.55
CA THR A 129 -25.78 7.39 -10.79
C THR A 129 -27.15 6.74 -10.63
N LEU A 130 -27.44 6.09 -9.50
CA LEU A 130 -28.76 5.54 -9.19
C LEU A 130 -29.84 6.63 -9.13
N GLN A 131 -29.56 7.75 -8.45
CA GLN A 131 -30.49 8.89 -8.39
C GLN A 131 -30.74 9.48 -9.79
N LEU A 132 -29.69 9.63 -10.60
CA LEU A 132 -29.81 10.15 -11.97
C LEU A 132 -30.67 9.22 -12.85
N ASN A 133 -30.48 7.90 -12.74
CA ASN A 133 -31.30 6.93 -13.45
C ASN A 133 -32.77 6.99 -13.02
N GLN A 134 -33.06 7.17 -11.73
CA GLN A 134 -34.44 7.35 -11.26
C GLN A 134 -35.08 8.65 -11.76
N ILE A 135 -34.32 9.75 -11.78
CA ILE A 135 -34.83 11.07 -12.19
C ILE A 135 -35.03 11.17 -13.71
N ILE A 136 -34.17 10.55 -14.52
CA ILE A 136 -34.20 10.71 -15.99
C ILE A 136 -34.92 9.55 -16.67
N LEU A 137 -34.57 8.32 -16.30
CA LEU A 137 -34.99 7.13 -17.05
C LEU A 137 -36.44 6.74 -16.73
N ILE A 138 -36.85 6.83 -15.46
CA ILE A 138 -38.23 6.48 -15.05
C ILE A 138 -39.27 7.36 -15.74
N PRO A 139 -39.19 8.71 -15.70
CA PRO A 139 -40.19 9.53 -16.38
C PRO A 139 -40.15 9.35 -17.90
N LEU A 140 -38.98 9.15 -18.51
CA LEU A 140 -38.87 8.87 -19.95
C LEU A 140 -39.56 7.55 -20.33
N ILE A 141 -39.38 6.49 -19.53
CA ILE A 141 -40.07 5.22 -19.71
C ILE A 141 -41.59 5.40 -19.56
N GLN A 142 -42.05 6.16 -18.57
CA GLN A 142 -43.48 6.44 -18.39
C GLN A 142 -44.09 7.17 -19.59
N VAL A 143 -43.39 8.17 -20.14
CA VAL A 143 -43.80 8.88 -21.37
C VAL A 143 -43.86 7.93 -22.56
N LEU A 144 -42.85 7.07 -22.73
CA LEU A 144 -42.83 6.08 -23.81
C LEU A 144 -43.99 5.08 -23.69
N VAL A 145 -44.27 4.58 -22.48
CA VAL A 145 -45.40 3.67 -22.22
C VAL A 145 -46.73 4.34 -22.55
N LEU A 146 -46.91 5.61 -22.18
CA LEU A 146 -48.11 6.38 -22.52
C LEU A 146 -48.25 6.57 -24.04
N LEU A 147 -47.16 6.87 -24.74
CA LEU A 147 -47.16 7.01 -26.20
C LEU A 147 -47.53 5.70 -26.90
N VAL A 148 -46.96 4.57 -26.46
CA VAL A 148 -47.30 3.24 -26.99
C VAL A 148 -48.77 2.90 -26.74
N LYS A 149 -49.29 3.16 -25.53
CA LYS A 149 -50.72 2.97 -25.22
C LYS A 149 -51.61 3.84 -26.11
N PHE A 150 -51.24 5.11 -26.30
CA PHE A 150 -51.98 6.02 -27.18
C PHE A 150 -52.01 5.52 -28.63
N LEU A 151 -50.86 5.10 -29.18
CA LEU A 151 -50.78 4.56 -30.54
C LEU A 151 -51.65 3.31 -30.71
N MET A 152 -51.69 2.41 -29.72
CA MET A 152 -52.55 1.22 -29.76
C MET A 152 -54.05 1.54 -29.68
N MET A 153 -54.44 2.69 -29.11
CA MET A 153 -55.84 3.12 -29.08
C MET A 153 -56.28 3.82 -30.36
N VAL A 154 -55.34 4.42 -31.11
CA VAL A 154 -55.63 5.20 -32.32
C VAL A 154 -55.47 4.37 -33.60
N ASN A 155 -54.75 3.23 -33.56
CA ASN A 155 -54.69 2.22 -34.62
C ASN A 155 -55.33 0.88 -34.15
N PRO A 156 -56.67 0.75 -34.16
CA PRO A 156 -57.38 -0.50 -33.90
C PRO A 156 -57.22 -1.54 -35.02
#